data_AF-A0A0B1ZYH9-F1
#
_entry.id   AF-A0A0B1ZYH9-F1
#
_cell.length_a   1.000
_cell.length_b   1.000
_cell.length_c   1.000
_cell.angle_alpha   90.00
_cell.angle_beta   90.00
_cell.angle_gamma   90.00
#
_symmetry.space_group_name_H-M   'P 1'
#
loop_
_entity.id
_entity.type
_entity.pdbx_description
1 polymer ?
#
loop_
_entity_poly.entity_id
_entity_poly.type
_entity_poly.pdbx_seq_one_letter_code
_entity_poly.pdbx_strand_id
1 'polypeptide(L)'
;MSTIDITPAMTTRLRLTMRGRRVLAAIAAIPAAIALGVAILGGGAALASHASGATVHYETITVHPGDTLWGIAQEVAPRDDPRDVVDAIVSLNALDQVTLVPGQRIAIPSEYTGK
;
A
#
# COMPACT_ATOMS: atom_id res chain seq x y z
N MET A 1 18.13 -72.80 29.67
CA MET A 1 16.69 -72.52 29.57
C MET A 1 16.51 -71.08 30.02
N SER A 2 16.59 -70.12 29.09
CA SER A 2 16.57 -68.69 29.41
C SER A 2 15.18 -68.14 29.08
N THR A 3 14.47 -67.68 30.11
CA THR A 3 13.19 -66.99 29.96
C THR A 3 13.48 -65.50 29.90
N ILE A 4 13.06 -64.84 28.82
CA ILE A 4 13.09 -63.38 28.69
C ILE A 4 11.76 -62.87 29.25
N ASP A 5 11.81 -62.11 30.34
CA ASP A 5 10.69 -61.32 30.81
C ASP A 5 10.62 -59.99 30.05
N ILE A 6 9.46 -59.72 29.45
CA ILE A 6 9.19 -58.46 28.73
C ILE A 6 8.39 -57.55 29.67
N THR A 7 9.00 -56.50 30.17
CA THR A 7 8.33 -55.50 31.02
C THR A 7 7.40 -54.63 30.16
N PRO A 8 6.11 -54.48 30.49
CA PRO A 8 5.21 -53.64 29.71
C PRO A 8 5.58 -52.16 29.85
N ALA A 9 5.74 -51.47 28.73
CA ALA A 9 5.97 -50.03 28.70
C ALA A 9 4.70 -49.28 29.14
N MET A 10 4.81 -48.49 30.22
CA MET A 10 3.70 -47.65 30.70
C MET A 10 3.41 -46.51 29.73
N THR A 11 2.29 -46.57 29.02
CA THR A 11 1.82 -45.43 28.19
C THR A 11 1.03 -44.44 29.05
N THR A 12 1.63 -43.31 29.41
CA THR A 12 0.93 -42.22 30.13
C THR A 12 -0.10 -41.56 29.21
N ARG A 13 -1.38 -41.88 29.40
CA ARG A 13 -2.48 -41.23 28.66
C ARG A 13 -2.88 -39.93 29.35
N LEU A 14 -2.36 -38.80 28.87
CA LEU A 14 -2.70 -37.48 29.38
C LEU A 14 -4.17 -37.14 29.00
N ARG A 15 -5.11 -37.32 29.93
CA ARG A 15 -6.49 -36.88 29.74
C ARG A 15 -6.61 -35.42 30.16
N LEU A 16 -6.68 -34.54 29.18
CA LEU A 16 -6.94 -33.13 29.43
C LEU A 16 -8.35 -32.96 29.99
N THR A 17 -8.45 -32.61 31.27
CA THR A 17 -9.74 -32.22 31.87
C THR A 17 -10.21 -30.91 31.22
N MET A 18 -11.53 -30.67 31.18
CA MET A 18 -12.13 -29.47 30.57
C MET A 18 -11.42 -28.15 30.96
N ARG A 19 -10.85 -28.09 32.17
CA ARG A 19 -10.09 -26.94 32.69
C ARG A 19 -8.70 -26.83 32.06
N GLY A 20 -7.97 -27.93 31.89
CA GLY A 20 -6.67 -27.96 31.21
C GLY A 20 -6.73 -27.53 29.75
N ARG A 21 -7.83 -27.88 29.04
CA ARG A 21 -8.03 -27.44 27.65
C ARG A 21 -8.20 -25.93 27.53
N ARG A 22 -8.89 -25.29 28.48
CA ARG A 22 -9.07 -23.83 28.51
C ARG A 22 -7.76 -23.09 28.79
N VAL A 23 -6.94 -23.62 29.70
CA VAL A 23 -5.62 -23.04 30.02
C VAL A 23 -4.69 -23.11 28.81
N LEU A 24 -4.62 -24.26 28.12
CA LEU A 24 -3.80 -24.38 26.91
C LEU A 24 -4.30 -23.48 25.78
N ALA A 25 -5.61 -23.36 25.61
CA ALA A 25 -6.18 -22.45 24.62
C ALA A 25 -5.85 -20.98 24.92
N ALA A 26 -5.90 -20.57 26.19
CA ALA A 26 -5.53 -19.21 26.59
C ALA A 26 -4.05 -18.90 26.35
N ILE A 27 -3.16 -19.86 26.65
CA ILE A 27 -1.71 -19.72 26.38
C ILE A 27 -1.43 -19.61 24.88
N ALA A 28 -2.13 -20.38 24.04
CA ALA A 28 -1.98 -20.31 22.58
C ALA A 28 -2.62 -19.05 21.96
N ALA A 29 -3.66 -18.49 22.58
CA ALA A 29 -4.35 -17.32 22.06
C ALA A 29 -3.50 -16.04 22.13
N ILE A 30 -2.62 -15.91 23.13
CA ILE A 30 -1.77 -14.73 23.32
C ILE A 30 -0.84 -14.49 22.12
N PRO A 31 0.00 -15.43 21.68
CA PRO A 31 0.85 -15.22 20.51
C PRO A 31 0.05 -15.05 19.21
N ALA A 32 -1.10 -15.72 19.08
CA ALA A 32 -1.97 -15.56 17.91
C ALA A 32 -2.58 -14.15 17.82
N ALA A 33 -2.99 -13.57 18.94
CA ALA A 33 -3.49 -12.19 19.01
C ALA A 33 -2.40 -11.17 18.68
N ILE A 34 -1.15 -11.41 19.15
CA ILE A 34 0.00 -10.58 18.80
C ILE A 34 0.29 -10.65 17.30
N ALA A 35 0.34 -11.86 16.72
CA ALA A 35 0.57 -12.03 15.28
C ALA A 35 -0.51 -11.36 14.43
N LEU A 36 -1.78 -11.47 14.85
CA LEU A 36 -2.90 -10.80 14.19
C LEU A 36 -2.79 -9.27 14.31
N GLY A 37 -2.42 -8.75 15.47
CA GLY A 37 -2.17 -7.32 15.66
C GLY A 37 -1.07 -6.82 14.73
N VAL A 38 0.07 -7.51 14.68
CA VAL A 38 1.18 -7.18 13.76
C VAL A 38 0.74 -7.24 12.30
N ALA A 39 -0.06 -8.24 11.91
CA ALA A 39 -0.59 -8.34 10.54
C ALA A 39 -1.56 -7.22 10.18
N ILE A 40 -2.42 -6.79 11.11
CA ILE A 40 -3.37 -5.68 10.88
C ILE A 40 -2.62 -4.35 10.79
N LEU A 41 -1.70 -4.07 11.73
CA LEU A 41 -0.92 -2.83 11.72
C LEU A 41 0.10 -2.80 10.57
N GLY A 42 0.68 -3.95 10.19
CA GLY A 42 1.64 -4.07 9.09
C GLY A 42 1.01 -4.20 7.70
N GLY A 43 -0.21 -4.73 7.60
CA GLY A 43 -0.92 -4.92 6.32
C GLY A 43 -1.31 -3.62 5.63
N GLY A 44 -1.54 -2.54 6.38
CA GLY A 44 -1.73 -1.20 5.83
C GLY A 44 -0.50 -0.66 5.10
N ALA A 45 0.71 -1.02 5.56
CA ALA A 45 1.95 -0.64 4.90
C ALA A 45 2.11 -1.33 3.53
N ALA A 46 1.64 -2.57 3.39
CA ALA A 46 1.69 -3.30 2.12
C ALA A 46 0.76 -2.69 1.05
N LEU A 47 -0.44 -2.21 1.43
CA LEU A 47 -1.31 -1.47 0.48
C LEU A 47 -0.69 -0.12 0.09
N ALA A 48 -0.03 0.58 1.01
CA ALA A 48 0.70 1.80 0.69
C ALA A 48 1.87 1.55 -0.27
N SER A 49 2.57 0.42 -0.14
CA SER A 49 3.61 0.01 -1.09
C SER A 49 3.09 -0.34 -2.49
N HIS A 50 1.85 -0.83 -2.62
CA HIS A 50 1.23 -1.04 -3.94
C HIS A 50 0.83 0.27 -4.62
N ALA A 51 0.62 1.36 -3.86
CA ALA A 51 0.49 2.71 -4.41
C ALA A 51 1.85 3.31 -4.83
N SER A 52 2.97 2.75 -4.35
CA SER A 52 4.34 3.14 -4.75
C SER A 52 4.92 2.29 -5.90
N GLY A 53 4.16 1.32 -6.42
CA GLY A 53 4.63 0.34 -7.41
C GLY A 53 4.41 0.71 -8.88
N ALA A 54 3.63 1.74 -9.18
CA ALA A 54 3.67 2.40 -10.47
C ALA A 54 4.55 3.63 -10.30
N THR A 55 5.79 3.58 -10.77
CA THR A 55 6.62 4.78 -10.93
C THR A 55 6.01 5.59 -12.06
N VAL A 56 4.85 6.22 -11.80
CA VAL A 56 4.32 7.27 -12.66
C VAL A 56 5.32 8.39 -12.51
N HIS A 57 6.22 8.51 -13.48
CA HIS A 57 7.08 9.66 -13.57
C HIS A 57 6.17 10.86 -13.84
N TYR A 58 6.19 11.86 -12.98
CA TYR A 58 5.53 13.13 -13.20
C TYR A 58 6.47 14.22 -12.71
N GLU A 59 6.52 15.32 -13.45
CA GLU A 59 7.23 16.53 -13.02
C GLU A 59 6.26 17.41 -12.24
N THR A 60 6.74 18.20 -11.29
CA THR A 60 5.86 19.14 -10.55
C THR A 60 6.27 20.56 -10.86
N ILE A 61 5.34 21.34 -11.41
CA ILE A 61 5.53 22.76 -11.70
C ILE A 61 4.71 23.57 -10.69
N THR A 62 5.26 24.72 -10.27
CA THR A 62 4.54 25.67 -9.43
C THR A 62 3.91 26.73 -10.31
N VAL A 63 2.60 26.94 -10.18
CA VAL A 63 1.84 27.92 -10.94
C VAL A 63 2.21 29.33 -10.47
N HIS A 64 2.59 30.21 -11.39
CA HIS A 64 2.85 31.62 -11.13
C HIS A 64 1.61 32.50 -11.40
N PRO A 65 1.56 33.72 -10.83
CA PRO A 65 0.49 34.67 -11.12
C PRO A 65 0.43 35.01 -12.62
N GLY A 66 -0.72 34.76 -13.26
CA GLY A 66 -0.91 34.99 -14.70
C GLY A 66 -0.80 33.74 -15.55
N ASP A 67 -0.35 32.62 -14.97
CA ASP A 67 -0.31 31.34 -15.67
C ASP A 67 -1.72 30.78 -15.88
N THR A 68 -1.89 30.13 -17.02
CA THR A 68 -3.11 29.40 -17.36
C THR A 68 -2.74 27.97 -17.73
N LEU A 69 -3.64 27.01 -17.49
CA LEU A 69 -3.41 25.62 -17.92
C LEU A 69 -3.04 25.53 -19.41
N TRP A 70 -3.66 26.39 -20.23
CA TRP A 70 -3.37 26.50 -21.65
C TRP A 70 -1.96 27.04 -21.96
N GLY A 71 -1.49 28.03 -21.21
CA GLY A 71 -0.13 28.55 -21.31
C GLY A 71 0.91 27.49 -20.93
N ILE A 72 0.69 26.82 -19.80
CA ILE A 72 1.56 25.75 -19.30
C ILE A 72 1.59 24.58 -20.30
N ALA A 73 0.44 24.18 -20.85
CA ALA A 73 0.37 23.11 -21.84
C ALA A 73 1.20 23.42 -23.10
N GLN A 74 1.14 24.65 -23.61
CA GLN A 74 1.94 25.07 -24.77
C GLN A 74 3.43 25.16 -24.46
N GLU A 75 3.79 25.54 -23.25
CA GLU A 75 5.19 25.62 -22.82
C GLU A 75 5.81 24.23 -22.66
N VAL A 76 5.08 23.31 -22.02
CA VAL A 76 5.54 21.95 -21.75
C VAL A 76 5.54 21.09 -23.03
N ALA A 77 4.49 21.18 -23.86
CA ALA A 77 4.32 20.33 -25.04
C ALA A 77 3.92 21.15 -26.28
N PRO A 78 4.85 21.92 -26.89
CA PRO A 78 4.55 22.78 -28.04
C PRO A 78 4.21 22.02 -29.34
N ARG A 79 4.44 20.70 -29.37
CA ARG A 79 4.22 19.84 -30.55
C ARG A 79 2.92 19.04 -30.49
N ASP A 80 2.31 18.95 -29.31
CA ASP A 80 1.07 18.21 -29.07
C ASP A 80 -0.13 19.18 -29.03
N ASP A 81 -1.37 18.69 -29.22
CA ASP A 81 -2.55 19.54 -29.13
C ASP A 81 -2.72 20.02 -27.67
N PRO A 82 -2.76 21.34 -27.40
CA PRO A 82 -2.92 21.86 -26.05
C PRO A 82 -4.19 21.35 -25.34
N ARG A 83 -5.24 20.96 -26.09
CA ARG A 83 -6.47 20.41 -25.51
C ARG A 83 -6.22 19.07 -24.83
N ASP A 84 -5.53 18.17 -25.52
CA ASP A 84 -5.23 16.82 -25.01
C ASP A 84 -4.29 16.90 -23.80
N VAL A 85 -3.33 17.84 -23.83
CA VAL A 85 -2.39 18.09 -22.73
C VAL A 85 -3.11 18.66 -21.50
N VAL A 86 -4.02 19.62 -21.70
CA VAL A 86 -4.83 20.16 -20.60
C VAL A 86 -5.71 19.07 -19.97
N ASP A 87 -6.37 18.24 -20.78
CA ASP A 87 -7.21 17.14 -20.28
C ASP A 87 -6.38 16.13 -19.49
N ALA A 88 -5.17 15.81 -19.95
CA ALA A 88 -4.24 14.94 -19.23
C ALA A 88 -3.80 15.55 -17.89
N ILE A 89 -3.48 16.84 -17.85
CA ILE A 89 -3.10 17.55 -16.62
C ILE A 89 -4.27 17.60 -15.64
N VAL A 90 -5.48 17.93 -16.11
CA VAL A 90 -6.69 17.98 -15.29
C VAL A 90 -6.99 16.61 -14.70
N SER A 91 -6.93 15.56 -15.51
CA SER A 91 -7.15 14.18 -15.07
C SER A 91 -6.11 13.72 -14.06
N LEU A 92 -4.83 14.06 -14.26
CA LEU A 92 -3.74 13.66 -13.36
C LEU A 92 -3.83 14.38 -12.00
N ASN A 93 -4.26 15.64 -11.99
CA ASN A 93 -4.33 16.46 -10.78
C ASN A 93 -5.72 16.51 -10.13
N ALA A 94 -6.68 15.77 -10.70
CA ALA A 94 -8.09 15.77 -10.27
C ALA A 94 -8.66 17.19 -10.10
N LEU A 95 -8.42 18.06 -11.08
CA LEU A 95 -8.88 19.45 -11.03
C LEU A 95 -10.37 19.53 -11.40
N ASP A 96 -11.21 20.03 -10.50
CA ASP A 96 -12.65 20.24 -10.74
C ASP A 96 -12.93 21.42 -11.68
N GLN A 97 -11.96 22.34 -11.82
CA GLN A 97 -12.06 23.56 -12.62
C GLN A 97 -10.72 23.79 -13.35
N VAL A 98 -10.78 24.37 -14.56
CA VAL A 98 -9.59 24.80 -15.32
C VAL A 98 -8.91 26.03 -14.68
N THR A 99 -9.50 26.56 -13.60
CA THR A 99 -8.98 27.72 -12.87
C THR A 99 -7.83 27.31 -11.96
N LEU A 100 -6.67 27.89 -12.20
CA LEU A 100 -5.48 27.70 -11.38
C LEU A 100 -5.38 28.76 -10.28
N VAL A 101 -4.86 28.36 -9.12
CA VAL A 101 -4.52 29.29 -8.04
C VAL A 101 -3.01 29.55 -8.07
N PRO A 102 -2.54 30.81 -8.05
CA PRO A 102 -1.11 31.11 -7.95
C PRO A 102 -0.49 30.45 -6.70
N GLY A 103 0.67 29.82 -6.87
CA GLY A 103 1.34 29.02 -5.83
C GLY A 103 0.86 27.57 -5.73
N GLN A 104 -0.14 27.17 -6.52
CA GLN A 104 -0.56 25.77 -6.62
C GLN A 104 0.54 24.95 -7.30
N ARG A 105 0.79 23.75 -6.79
CA ARG A 105 1.68 22.77 -7.43
C ARG A 105 0.86 21.83 -8.28
N ILE A 106 1.27 21.65 -9.53
CA ILE A 106 0.58 20.82 -10.51
C ILE A 106 1.57 19.80 -11.05
N ALA A 107 1.12 18.54 -11.08
CA ALA A 107 1.83 17.43 -11.68
C ALA A 107 1.64 17.47 -13.21
N ILE A 108 2.73 17.37 -13.92
CA ILE A 108 2.77 17.28 -15.37
C ILE A 108 3.01 15.80 -15.73
N PRO A 109 2.16 15.22 -16.59
CA PRO A 109 2.36 13.86 -17.09
C PRO A 109 3.73 13.72 -17.80
N SER A 110 4.47 12.63 -17.52
CA SER A 110 5.82 12.45 -18.06
C SER A 110 5.89 12.30 -19.58
N GLU A 111 4.77 11.99 -20.25
CA GLU A 111 4.71 11.93 -21.71
C GLU A 111 4.97 13.30 -22.39
N TYR A 112 4.84 14.39 -21.62
CA TYR A 112 5.02 15.77 -22.06
C TYR A 112 6.28 16.43 -21.49
N THR A 113 6.81 15.94 -20.38
CA THR A 113 8.09 16.42 -19.81
C THR A 113 9.29 15.94 -20.64
N GLY A 114 10.08 16.86 -21.20
CA GLY A 114 11.40 16.57 -21.78
C GLY A 114 11.47 16.34 -23.31
N LYS A 115 10.51 16.86 -24.09
CA LYS A 115 10.50 16.82 -25.57
C LYS A 115 10.98 18.11 -26.23
#